data_AF-A0A5C7VEW1-F1
#
_entry.id   AF-A0A5C7VEW1-F1
#
_cell.length_a   1.000
_cell.length_b   1.000
_cell.length_c   1.000
_cell.angle_alpha   90.00
_cell.angle_beta   90.00
_cell.angle_gamma   90.00
#
_symmetry.space_group_name_H-M   'P 1'
#
loop_
_entity.id
_entity.type
_entity.pdbx_description
1 polymer ?
#
loop_
_entity_poly.entity_id
_entity_poly.type
_entity_poly.pdbx_seq_one_letter_code
_entity_poly.pdbx_strand_id
1 'polypeptide(L)'
;MAAAPAPSDDRWDVQRRFIRIVQTHDNGMVEFEFAVGEPGLFVEMVMPRAEFEEFCATQGVQPTEGRLPAHDGGSSEHEWDWSLRDARDRHFRHEP
;
A
#
# COMPACT_ATOMS: atom_id res chain seq x y z
N MET A 1 -21.56 8.02 -34.69
CA MET A 1 -21.63 7.15 -33.50
C MET A 1 -20.19 6.94 -33.05
N ALA A 2 -19.72 7.70 -32.06
CA ALA A 2 -18.38 7.54 -31.52
C ALA A 2 -18.41 6.38 -30.52
N ALA A 3 -17.55 5.39 -30.72
CA ALA A 3 -17.38 4.29 -29.78
C ALA A 3 -16.90 4.84 -28.43
N ALA A 4 -17.62 4.52 -27.37
CA ALA A 4 -17.13 4.74 -26.01
C ALA A 4 -15.81 3.96 -25.84
N PRO A 5 -14.77 4.56 -25.21
CA PRO A 5 -13.56 3.82 -24.90
C PRO A 5 -13.94 2.64 -23.99
N ALA A 6 -13.40 1.46 -24.31
CA ALA A 6 -13.54 0.28 -23.46
C ALA A 6 -13.11 0.64 -22.02
N PRO A 7 -13.78 0.11 -20.98
CA PRO A 7 -13.28 0.26 -19.62
C PRO A 7 -11.90 -0.40 -19.58
N SER A 8 -10.85 0.41 -19.58
CA SER A 8 -9.52 -0.05 -19.20
C SER A 8 -9.69 -0.73 -17.84
N ASP A 9 -9.21 -1.96 -17.73
CA ASP A 9 -9.23 -2.73 -16.50
C ASP A 9 -8.31 -2.02 -15.48
N ASP A 10 -8.84 -0.97 -14.83
CA ASP A 10 -8.24 -0.24 -13.72
C ASP A 10 -8.37 -1.10 -12.44
N ARG A 11 -8.09 -2.39 -12.59
CA ARG A 11 -8.39 -3.41 -11.61
C ARG A 11 -7.10 -3.71 -10.86
N TRP A 12 -6.73 -2.79 -9.96
CA TRP A 12 -5.73 -3.03 -8.93
C TRP A 12 -4.39 -3.56 -9.47
N ASP A 13 -3.61 -2.72 -10.15
CA ASP A 13 -2.30 -3.12 -10.65
C ASP A 13 -1.30 -3.24 -9.49
N VAL A 14 -1.19 -4.43 -8.91
CA VAL A 14 -0.26 -4.76 -7.80
C VAL A 14 1.22 -4.57 -8.16
N GLN A 15 1.55 -4.28 -9.43
CA GLN A 15 2.90 -3.92 -9.85
C GLN A 15 3.19 -2.42 -9.71
N ARG A 16 2.17 -1.58 -9.50
CA ARG A 16 2.36 -0.17 -9.16
C ARG A 16 2.73 -0.06 -7.70
N ARG A 17 3.85 0.61 -7.42
CA ARG A 17 4.23 0.98 -6.06
C ARG A 17 4.35 2.51 -5.99
N PHE A 18 4.04 3.05 -4.82
CA PHE A 18 4.06 4.48 -4.56
C PHE A 18 4.86 4.71 -3.28
N ILE A 19 5.83 5.61 -3.33
CA ILE A 19 6.60 6.04 -2.17
C ILE A 19 6.35 7.53 -1.97
N ARG A 20 5.98 7.95 -0.77
CA ARG A 20 5.79 9.35 -0.44
C ARG A 20 6.50 9.74 0.84
N ILE A 21 7.33 10.77 0.77
CA ILE A 21 8.03 11.27 1.94
C ILE A 21 7.07 12.18 2.71
N VAL A 22 6.81 11.80 3.97
CA VAL A 22 5.95 12.56 4.89
C VAL A 22 6.78 13.60 5.62
N GLN A 23 7.91 13.16 6.20
CA GLN A 23 8.78 14.02 6.97
C GLN A 23 10.21 13.50 6.94
N THR A 24 11.18 14.41 6.91
CA THR A 24 12.58 14.10 7.18
C THR A 24 12.94 14.74 8.51
N HIS A 25 13.45 13.95 9.44
CA HIS A 25 13.87 14.42 10.75
C HIS A 25 15.32 14.90 10.69
N ASP A 26 15.65 15.92 11.49
CA ASP A 26 17.03 16.40 11.68
C ASP A 26 17.98 15.33 12.25
N ASN A 27 17.45 14.24 12.82
CA ASN A 27 18.23 13.10 13.31
C ASN A 27 18.65 12.13 12.19
N GLY A 28 18.31 12.39 10.93
CA GLY A 28 18.64 11.55 9.77
C GLY A 28 17.64 10.43 9.47
N MET A 29 16.51 10.39 10.19
CA MET A 29 15.40 9.47 9.90
C MET A 29 14.44 10.08 8.87
N VAL A 30 13.88 9.24 8.02
CA VAL A 30 12.89 9.60 7.01
C VAL A 30 11.61 8.82 7.29
N GLU A 31 10.52 9.53 7.53
CA GLU A 31 9.17 9.01 7.60
C GLU A 31 8.53 9.06 6.19
N PHE A 32 8.03 7.93 5.72
CA PHE A 32 7.43 7.80 4.40
C PHE A 32 6.27 6.80 4.37
N GLU A 33 5.37 6.99 3.42
CA GLU A 33 4.26 6.11 3.12
C GLU A 33 4.62 5.25 1.91
N PHE A 34 4.42 3.93 2.03
CA PHE A 34 4.58 2.99 0.92
C PHE A 34 3.25 2.32 0.58
N ALA A 35 2.79 2.52 -0.66
CA ALA A 35 1.53 1.96 -1.17
C ALA A 35 1.80 1.00 -2.33
N VAL A 36 0.99 -0.06 -2.45
CA VAL A 36 1.08 -1.05 -3.55
C VAL A 36 -0.29 -1.23 -4.17
N GLY A 37 -0.37 -1.12 -5.49
CA GLY A 37 -1.62 -1.17 -6.25
C GLY A 37 -2.43 0.11 -6.13
N GLU A 38 -2.85 0.44 -4.91
CA GLU A 38 -3.70 1.59 -4.63
C GLU A 38 -2.95 2.65 -3.79
N PRO A 39 -3.01 3.94 -4.18
CA PRO A 39 -2.42 5.03 -3.41
C PRO A 39 -3.12 5.29 -2.05
N GLY A 40 -4.32 4.76 -1.82
CA GLY A 40 -5.10 4.91 -0.59
C GLY A 40 -4.76 3.89 0.50
N LEU A 41 -4.22 2.73 0.13
CA LEU A 41 -3.75 1.69 1.05
C LEU A 41 -2.23 1.70 1.13
N PHE A 42 -1.70 2.31 2.19
CA PHE A 42 -0.27 2.44 2.40
C PHE A 42 0.15 2.00 3.80
N VAL A 43 1.43 1.66 3.93
CA VAL A 43 2.09 1.44 5.22
C VAL A 43 2.98 2.64 5.55
N GLU A 44 2.90 3.10 6.78
CA GLU A 44 3.79 4.15 7.31
C GLU A 44 5.08 3.49 7.82
N MET A 45 6.21 3.95 7.32
CA MET A 45 7.54 3.42 7.65
C MET A 45 8.48 4.56 8.02
N VAL A 46 9.38 4.29 8.95
CA VAL A 46 10.44 5.21 9.35
C VAL A 46 11.77 4.49 9.39
N MET A 47 12.77 5.02 8.67
CA MET A 47 14.11 4.43 8.64
C MET A 47 15.17 5.51 8.34
N PRO A 48 16.47 5.24 8.59
CA PRO A 48 17.54 6.15 8.21
C PRO A 48 17.54 6.45 6.71
N ARG A 49 17.95 7.67 6.33
CA ARG A 49 17.97 8.09 4.93
C ARG A 49 18.71 7.13 3.99
N ALA A 50 19.83 6.56 4.42
CA ALA A 50 20.59 5.62 3.62
C ALA A 50 19.80 4.33 3.32
N GLU A 51 19.05 3.80 4.30
CA GLU A 51 18.21 2.61 4.10
C GLU A 51 16.98 2.95 3.24
N PHE A 52 16.44 4.15 3.38
CA PHE A 52 15.36 4.64 2.52
C PHE A 52 15.77 4.74 1.05
N GLU A 53 16.98 5.23 0.76
CA GLU A 53 17.51 5.31 -0.62
C GLU A 53 17.65 3.91 -1.24
N GLU A 54 18.19 2.95 -0.50
CA GLU A 54 18.29 1.55 -0.92
C GLU A 54 16.90 0.90 -1.09
N PHE A 55 15.94 1.23 -0.23
CA PHE A 55 14.57 0.78 -0.34
C PHE A 55 13.93 1.29 -1.64
N CYS A 56 14.07 2.59 -1.94
CA CYS A 56 13.56 3.18 -3.18
C CYS A 56 14.17 2.50 -4.43
N ALA A 57 15.48 2.24 -4.40
CA ALA A 57 16.17 1.53 -5.49
C ALA A 57 15.65 0.09 -5.66
N THR A 58 15.41 -0.62 -4.55
CA THR A 58 14.88 -1.99 -4.55
C THR A 58 13.45 -2.05 -5.08
N GLN A 59 12.61 -1.07 -4.72
CA GLN A 59 11.23 -0.97 -5.21
C GLN A 59 11.13 -0.41 -6.64
N GLY A 60 12.20 0.22 -7.15
CA GLY A 60 12.23 0.81 -8.49
C GLY A 60 11.27 1.98 -8.66
N VAL A 61 10.98 2.72 -7.57
CA VAL A 61 9.97 3.78 -7.55
C VAL A 61 10.60 5.10 -7.15
N GLN A 62 10.25 6.16 -7.87
CA GLN A 62 10.66 7.50 -7.55
C GLN A 62 9.82 8.03 -6.38
N PRO A 63 10.41 8.38 -5.23
CA PRO A 63 9.67 8.97 -4.13
C PRO A 63 9.11 10.33 -4.52
N THR A 64 7.87 10.59 -4.10
CA THR A 64 7.21 11.89 -4.26
C THR A 64 7.15 12.62 -2.92
N GLU A 65 7.25 13.93 -2.92
CA GLU A 65 7.14 14.75 -1.70
C GLU A 65 5.69 15.18 -1.49
N GLY A 66 5.21 15.09 -0.24
CA GLY A 66 3.91 15.57 0.17
C GLY A 66 2.92 14.45 0.50
N ARG A 67 2.29 14.59 1.67
CA ARG A 67 1.17 13.76 2.11
C ARG A 67 -0.03 14.03 1.20
N LEU A 68 -0.69 12.97 0.71
CA LEU A 68 -1.99 13.16 0.06
C LEU A 68 -2.95 13.83 1.05
N PRO A 69 -3.82 14.78 0.63
CA PRO A 69 -4.90 15.22 1.49
C PRO A 69 -5.64 13.97 1.98
N ALA A 70 -5.83 13.86 3.31
CA ALA A 70 -6.49 12.72 3.92
C ALA A 70 -7.74 12.41 3.11
N HIS A 71 -7.78 11.23 2.47
CA HIS A 71 -8.96 10.83 1.72
C HIS A 71 -10.04 10.65 2.78
N ASP A 72 -10.96 11.60 2.87
CA ASP A 72 -12.19 11.48 3.65
C ASP A 72 -13.09 10.50 2.89
N GLY A 73 -12.67 9.23 2.92
CA GLY A 73 -13.23 8.12 2.17
C GLY A 73 -13.93 7.18 3.14
N GLY A 74 -14.84 7.73 3.96
CA GLY A 74 -15.83 6.92 4.62
C GLY A 74 -16.78 6.36 3.56
N SER A 75 -16.59 5.11 3.13
CA SER A 75 -17.62 4.32 2.45
C SER A 75 -17.32 2.83 2.64
N SER A 76 -18.04 2.27 3.60
CA SER A 76 -18.35 0.86 3.79
C SER A 76 -18.69 0.15 2.48
N GLU A 77 -17.98 -0.93 2.13
CA GLU A 77 -18.54 -2.16 1.54
C GLU A 77 -17.46 -3.28 1.36
N HIS A 78 -17.30 -4.05 2.44
CA HIS A 78 -17.11 -5.51 2.55
C HIS A 78 -15.92 -6.30 1.95
N GLU A 79 -15.49 -7.29 2.76
CA GLU A 79 -14.97 -8.62 2.36
C GLU A 79 -13.47 -8.94 2.51
N TRP A 80 -12.78 -8.45 3.54
CA TRP A 80 -11.42 -8.94 3.87
C TRP A 80 -11.19 -9.18 5.37
N ASP A 81 -12.13 -9.88 6.02
CA ASP A 81 -11.83 -10.50 7.33
C ASP A 81 -11.12 -11.84 7.10
N TRP A 82 -9.84 -11.78 6.68
CA TRP A 82 -8.97 -12.96 6.68
C TRP A 82 -8.07 -12.87 7.91
N SER A 83 -8.50 -13.49 9.01
CA SER A 83 -7.66 -13.61 10.19
C SER A 83 -6.88 -14.92 10.14
N LEU A 84 -5.55 -14.85 10.30
CA LEU A 84 -4.66 -16.00 10.52
C LEU A 84 -5.05 -16.84 11.76
N ARG A 85 -6.03 -16.35 12.55
CA ARG A 85 -6.67 -17.04 13.67
C ARG A 85 -7.76 -18.03 13.22
N ASP A 86 -8.49 -17.80 12.13
CA ASP A 86 -9.54 -18.72 11.62
C ASP A 86 -8.93 -20.00 11.00
N ALA A 87 -7.80 -19.87 10.32
CA ALA A 87 -7.11 -21.00 9.67
C ALA A 87 -6.63 -22.09 10.65
N ARG A 88 -6.48 -21.77 11.94
CA ARG A 88 -6.01 -22.73 12.94
C ARG A 88 -7.12 -23.62 13.50
N ASP A 89 -8.38 -23.21 13.40
CA ASP A 89 -9.51 -23.96 13.97
C ASP A 89 -9.93 -25.15 13.07
N ARG A 90 -9.70 -25.05 11.75
CA ARG A 90 -10.17 -26.06 10.78
C ARG A 90 -9.36 -27.35 10.71
N HIS A 91 -8.21 -27.46 11.39
CA HIS A 91 -7.33 -28.63 11.27
C HIS A 91 -7.48 -29.67 12.39
N PHE A 92 -8.36 -29.45 13.38
CA PHE A 92 -8.52 -30.39 14.51
C PHE A 92 -9.87 -31.11 14.58
N ARG A 93 -10.76 -30.95 13.58
CA ARG A 93 -12.04 -31.69 13.52
C ARG A 93 -12.17 -32.52 12.25
N HIS A 94 -11.12 -33.25 11.91
CA HIS A 94 -11.27 -34.37 11.00
C HIS A 94 -10.19 -35.41 11.29
N GLU A 95 -10.53 -36.35 12.16
CA GLU A 95 -10.10 -37.75 12.07
C GLU A 95 -11.17 -38.61 12.77
N PRO A 96 -11.47 -39.80 12.22
CA PRO A 96 -12.77 -40.48 12.29
C PRO A 96 -13.15 -41.08 13.65
#